data_AF-A0A2N5KFV9-F1
#
_entry.id   AF-A0A2N5KFV9-F1
#
_cell.length_a   1.000
_cell.length_b   1.000
_cell.length_c   1.000
_cell.angle_alpha   90.00
_cell.angle_beta   90.00
_cell.angle_gamma   90.00
#
_symmetry.space_group_name_H-M   'P 1'
#
loop_
_entity.id
_entity.type
_entity.pdbx_description
1 polymer ?
#
loop_
_entity_poly.entity_id
_entity_poly.type
_entity_poly.pdbx_seq_one_letter_code
_entity_poly.pdbx_strand_id
1 'polypeptide(L)'
;EAHYREPFQPLVPDFAHVPYNNLAALDAAITTDTAAVLLEVIQGEGGVRPGSAEFLRGAQALCRERGALLLIDEVQTGFGRTGRLFACEHHALEPDMLVLGKAIAGGVPMGAVALGQRVANITPGTHGSTFGGNPLACAAARATLAVIQAEGLVAQAAAKGAWLLDQLAALPTQRVREVRGRGLMVGIELRERAAPYLQRLQERGILALPAGPTVIRLLPPLVISTEQLANVVQTLNEVLQ
;
A
#
# COMPACT_ATOMS: atom_id res chain seq x y z
N GLU A 1 4.24 7.76 -13.50
CA GLU A 1 5.00 8.85 -14.14
C GLU A 1 5.76 8.29 -15.35
N ALA A 2 5.87 9.06 -16.43
CA ALA A 2 6.43 8.59 -17.70
C ALA A 2 7.94 8.34 -17.64
N HIS A 3 8.67 9.09 -16.80
CA HIS A 3 10.12 9.00 -16.67
C HIS A 3 10.64 7.62 -16.22
N TYR A 4 9.84 6.83 -15.47
CA TYR A 4 10.19 5.45 -15.12
C TYR A 4 10.10 4.48 -16.31
N ARG A 5 9.34 4.84 -17.36
CA ARG A 5 8.99 3.97 -18.49
C ARG A 5 9.72 4.35 -19.77
N GLU A 6 9.86 5.65 -20.03
CA GLU A 6 10.47 6.22 -21.25
C GLU A 6 11.84 5.62 -21.60
N PRO A 7 12.79 5.43 -20.66
CA PRO A 7 14.10 4.88 -20.99
C PRO A 7 14.10 3.41 -21.44
N PHE A 8 12.99 2.69 -21.23
CA PHE A 8 12.89 1.24 -21.45
C PHE A 8 11.87 0.87 -22.53
N GLN A 9 11.41 1.83 -23.33
CA GLN A 9 10.48 1.57 -24.43
C GLN A 9 11.14 0.77 -25.56
N PRO A 10 10.39 -0.11 -26.27
CA PRO A 10 8.97 -0.41 -26.06
C PRO A 10 8.74 -1.38 -24.89
N LEU A 11 7.71 -1.11 -24.08
CA LEU A 11 7.26 -2.00 -23.01
C LEU A 11 6.34 -3.13 -23.53
N VAL A 12 5.95 -4.03 -22.63
CA VAL A 12 4.89 -5.02 -22.91
C VAL A 12 3.64 -4.28 -23.44
N PRO A 13 3.12 -4.67 -24.62
CA PRO A 13 1.98 -3.98 -25.24
C PRO A 13 0.68 -4.20 -24.44
N ASP A 14 -0.37 -3.50 -24.85
CA ASP A 14 -1.75 -3.70 -24.38
C ASP A 14 -2.00 -3.36 -22.89
N PHE A 15 -1.18 -2.46 -22.33
CA PHE A 15 -1.43 -1.85 -21.01
C PHE A 15 -2.12 -0.48 -21.13
N ALA A 16 -3.39 -0.42 -20.74
CA ALA A 16 -4.11 0.84 -20.53
C ALA A 16 -3.93 1.35 -19.09
N HIS A 17 -3.91 2.68 -18.92
CA HIS A 17 -3.84 3.33 -17.60
C HIS A 17 -5.04 4.27 -17.46
N VAL A 18 -5.75 4.15 -16.33
CA VAL A 18 -6.87 5.04 -15.99
C VAL A 18 -6.52 5.84 -14.73
N PRO A 19 -7.07 7.07 -14.57
CA PRO A 19 -6.92 7.80 -13.33
C PRO A 19 -7.47 7.00 -12.14
N TYR A 20 -6.68 6.90 -11.07
CA TYR A 20 -7.12 6.23 -9.84
C TYR A 20 -8.35 6.92 -9.24
N ASN A 21 -9.26 6.17 -8.61
CA ASN A 21 -10.55 6.65 -8.10
C ASN A 21 -11.51 7.21 -9.17
N ASN A 22 -11.26 7.00 -10.47
CA ASN A 22 -12.22 7.34 -11.52
C ASN A 22 -12.90 6.07 -12.06
N LEU A 23 -14.06 5.73 -11.47
CA LEU A 23 -14.79 4.52 -11.84
C LEU A 23 -15.33 4.58 -13.28
N ALA A 24 -15.81 5.74 -13.74
CA ALA A 24 -16.29 5.90 -15.10
C ALA A 24 -15.19 5.71 -16.15
N ALA A 25 -13.98 6.18 -15.88
CA ALA A 25 -12.83 5.94 -16.76
C ALA A 25 -12.41 4.47 -16.76
N LEU A 26 -12.46 3.80 -15.61
CA LEU A 26 -12.20 2.36 -15.52
C LEU A 26 -13.25 1.57 -16.31
N ASP A 27 -14.54 1.91 -16.13
CA ASP A 27 -15.64 1.32 -16.88
C ASP A 27 -15.45 1.47 -18.39
N ALA A 28 -15.14 2.68 -18.89
CA ALA A 28 -14.88 2.88 -20.30
C ALA A 28 -13.67 2.09 -20.86
N ALA A 29 -12.71 1.71 -20.01
CA ALA A 29 -11.48 1.03 -20.42
C ALA A 29 -11.57 -0.50 -20.39
N ILE A 30 -12.42 -1.09 -19.53
CA ILE A 30 -12.55 -2.55 -19.46
C ILE A 30 -13.43 -3.02 -20.62
N THR A 31 -12.94 -3.92 -21.45
CA THR A 31 -13.69 -4.55 -22.53
C THR A 31 -13.75 -6.06 -22.33
N THR A 32 -14.39 -6.79 -23.25
CA THR A 32 -14.37 -8.27 -23.25
C THR A 32 -12.98 -8.84 -23.51
N ASP A 33 -12.07 -8.05 -24.07
CA ASP A 33 -10.69 -8.47 -24.36
C ASP A 33 -9.73 -8.12 -23.21
N THR A 34 -10.23 -7.49 -22.14
CA THR A 34 -9.41 -7.13 -20.98
C THR A 34 -9.13 -8.37 -20.13
N ALA A 35 -7.86 -8.80 -20.08
CA ALA A 35 -7.45 -9.93 -19.26
C ALA A 35 -7.57 -9.66 -17.76
N ALA A 36 -7.15 -8.48 -17.31
CA ALA A 36 -7.06 -8.16 -15.89
C ALA A 36 -7.09 -6.65 -15.60
N VAL A 37 -7.55 -6.31 -14.40
CA VAL A 37 -7.37 -4.99 -13.78
C VAL A 37 -6.45 -5.18 -12.57
N LEU A 38 -5.33 -4.45 -12.56
CA LEU A 38 -4.37 -4.43 -11.45
C LEU A 38 -4.44 -3.09 -10.73
N LEU A 39 -4.68 -3.09 -9.42
CA LEU A 39 -4.70 -1.87 -8.61
C LEU A 39 -4.22 -2.09 -7.17
N GLU A 40 -3.80 -1.02 -6.51
CA GLU A 40 -3.55 -0.97 -5.07
C GLU A 40 -4.82 -0.49 -4.34
N VAL A 41 -5.12 -1.01 -3.14
CA VAL A 41 -6.22 -0.50 -2.29
C VAL A 41 -5.92 0.91 -1.76
N ILE A 42 -4.63 1.19 -1.52
CA ILE A 42 -4.12 2.51 -1.21
C ILE A 42 -2.84 2.68 -2.05
N GLN A 43 -2.81 3.62 -2.98
CA GLN A 43 -1.60 3.88 -3.76
C GLN A 43 -0.51 4.44 -2.84
N GLY A 44 0.53 3.66 -2.62
CA GLY A 44 1.56 3.98 -1.63
C GLY A 44 2.50 5.08 -2.11
N GLU A 45 3.26 4.79 -3.15
CA GLU A 45 4.20 5.74 -3.76
C GLU A 45 3.48 6.94 -4.40
N GLY A 46 2.24 6.74 -4.86
CA GLY A 46 1.37 7.79 -5.44
C GLY A 46 0.87 8.85 -4.46
N GLY A 47 1.45 8.91 -3.25
CA GLY A 47 1.12 9.88 -2.22
C GLY A 47 0.18 9.36 -1.14
N VAL A 48 0.19 8.06 -0.84
CA VAL A 48 -0.72 7.45 0.17
C VAL A 48 -2.18 7.81 -0.12
N ARG A 49 -2.68 7.43 -1.30
CA ARG A 49 -4.04 7.77 -1.77
C ARG A 49 -4.98 6.58 -1.58
N PRO A 50 -5.90 6.58 -0.60
CA PRO A 50 -6.86 5.50 -0.44
C PRO A 50 -7.86 5.44 -1.58
N GLY A 51 -8.19 4.22 -2.01
CA GLY A 51 -9.29 3.98 -2.92
C GLY A 51 -10.64 4.28 -2.26
N SER A 52 -11.57 4.90 -2.98
CA SER A 52 -12.94 5.05 -2.51
C SER A 52 -13.65 3.70 -2.53
N ALA A 53 -14.62 3.51 -1.63
CA ALA A 53 -15.40 2.26 -1.61
C ALA A 53 -16.19 2.06 -2.91
N GLU A 54 -16.69 3.14 -3.51
CA GLU A 54 -17.35 3.15 -4.82
C GLU A 54 -16.40 2.64 -5.91
N PHE A 55 -15.20 3.21 -6.00
CA PHE A 55 -14.21 2.82 -7.01
C PHE A 55 -13.78 1.36 -6.86
N LEU A 56 -13.39 0.95 -5.65
CA LEU A 56 -12.85 -0.39 -5.42
C LEU A 56 -13.89 -1.49 -5.61
N ARG A 57 -15.11 -1.32 -5.09
CA ARG A 57 -16.19 -2.29 -5.28
C ARG A 57 -16.72 -2.25 -6.71
N GLY A 58 -16.76 -1.07 -7.33
CA GLY A 58 -17.10 -0.91 -8.74
C GLY A 58 -16.12 -1.63 -9.66
N ALA A 59 -14.82 -1.51 -9.42
CA ALA A 59 -13.79 -2.25 -10.16
C ALA A 59 -14.02 -3.77 -10.08
N GLN A 60 -14.29 -4.30 -8.88
CA GLN A 60 -14.63 -5.71 -8.70
C GLN A 60 -15.88 -6.12 -9.49
N ALA A 61 -16.95 -5.32 -9.42
CA ALA A 61 -18.19 -5.60 -10.13
C ALA A 61 -17.96 -5.63 -11.65
N LEU A 62 -17.26 -4.64 -12.20
CA LEU A 62 -16.94 -4.57 -13.63
C LEU A 62 -16.07 -5.74 -14.08
N CYS A 63 -15.05 -6.12 -13.29
CA CYS A 63 -14.23 -7.30 -13.58
C CYS A 63 -15.06 -8.59 -13.62
N ARG A 64 -16.00 -8.76 -12.69
CA ARG A 64 -16.90 -9.92 -12.66
C ARG A 64 -17.84 -9.94 -13.86
N GLU A 65 -18.44 -8.80 -14.18
CA GLU A 65 -19.38 -8.65 -15.29
C GLU A 65 -18.71 -8.95 -16.64
N ARG A 66 -17.49 -8.47 -16.85
CA ARG A 66 -16.79 -8.54 -18.15
C ARG A 66 -15.81 -9.71 -18.28
N GLY A 67 -15.70 -10.53 -17.24
CA GLY A 67 -14.80 -11.69 -17.23
C GLY A 67 -13.33 -11.37 -16.94
N ALA A 68 -12.94 -10.10 -16.85
CA ALA A 68 -11.60 -9.69 -16.45
C ALA A 68 -11.26 -10.14 -15.00
N LEU A 69 -9.99 -10.44 -14.75
CA LEU A 69 -9.52 -10.77 -13.39
C LEU A 69 -9.24 -9.49 -12.59
N LEU A 70 -9.61 -9.47 -11.31
CA LEU A 70 -9.23 -8.41 -10.37
C LEU A 70 -7.96 -8.81 -9.62
N LEU A 71 -6.87 -8.08 -9.83
CA LEU A 71 -5.60 -8.26 -9.16
C LEU A 71 -5.40 -7.10 -8.20
N ILE A 72 -5.15 -7.43 -6.93
CA ILE A 72 -4.87 -6.42 -5.92
C ILE A 72 -3.42 -6.52 -5.47
N ASP A 73 -2.68 -5.44 -5.67
CA ASP A 73 -1.33 -5.29 -5.13
C ASP A 73 -1.41 -4.87 -3.67
N GLU A 74 -1.04 -5.80 -2.80
CA GLU A 74 -0.96 -5.62 -1.34
C GLU A 74 0.47 -5.73 -0.83
N VAL A 75 1.46 -5.54 -1.72
CA VAL A 75 2.87 -5.57 -1.36
C VAL A 75 3.17 -4.53 -0.28
N GLN A 76 2.57 -3.34 -0.34
CA GLN A 76 2.73 -2.31 0.70
C GLN A 76 1.64 -2.32 1.77
N THR A 77 0.39 -2.62 1.40
CA THR A 77 -0.79 -2.47 2.28
C THR A 77 -1.14 -3.70 3.10
N GLY A 78 -0.57 -4.86 2.76
CA GLY A 78 -0.83 -6.12 3.43
C GLY A 78 -0.14 -6.27 4.79
N PHE A 79 -0.31 -7.46 5.37
CA PHE A 79 0.26 -7.89 6.65
C PHE A 79 0.03 -6.91 7.81
N GLY A 80 -1.20 -6.38 7.93
CA GLY A 80 -1.58 -5.55 9.08
C GLY A 80 -1.32 -4.05 8.91
N ARG A 81 -0.65 -3.62 7.84
CA ARG A 81 -0.25 -2.21 7.64
C ARG A 81 -1.41 -1.22 7.80
N THR A 82 -2.57 -1.58 7.28
CA THR A 82 -3.77 -0.72 7.28
C THR A 82 -4.75 -1.03 8.41
N GLY A 83 -4.37 -1.84 9.40
CA GLY A 83 -5.27 -2.25 10.49
C GLY A 83 -6.25 -3.38 10.13
N ARG A 84 -6.04 -4.03 8.98
CA ARG A 84 -6.60 -5.33 8.58
C ARG A 84 -5.45 -6.22 8.10
N LEU A 85 -5.63 -7.54 8.06
CA LEU A 85 -4.54 -8.40 7.62
C LEU A 85 -4.17 -8.06 6.17
N PHE A 86 -5.18 -7.91 5.32
CA PHE A 86 -5.05 -7.35 3.98
C PHE A 86 -6.03 -6.16 3.84
N ALA A 87 -5.62 -5.10 3.14
CA ALA A 87 -6.43 -3.88 3.01
C ALA A 87 -7.72 -4.09 2.21
N CYS A 88 -7.76 -5.07 1.30
CA CYS A 88 -8.94 -5.48 0.55
C CYS A 88 -10.12 -5.86 1.47
N GLU A 89 -9.84 -6.34 2.69
CA GLU A 89 -10.84 -6.67 3.71
C GLU A 89 -11.65 -5.44 4.16
N HIS A 90 -11.08 -4.22 4.13
CA HIS A 90 -11.82 -2.99 4.47
C HIS A 90 -13.01 -2.74 3.54
N HIS A 91 -12.94 -3.27 2.32
CA HIS A 91 -13.92 -3.05 1.28
C HIS A 91 -14.70 -4.32 0.90
N ALA A 92 -14.43 -5.44 1.58
CA ALA A 92 -14.96 -6.76 1.25
C ALA A 92 -14.69 -7.15 -0.21
N LEU A 93 -13.47 -6.89 -0.69
CA LEU A 93 -13.06 -7.34 -2.01
C LEU A 93 -12.65 -8.83 -1.94
N GLU A 94 -12.92 -9.54 -3.01
CA GLU A 94 -12.53 -10.92 -3.26
C GLU A 94 -11.73 -10.93 -4.56
N PRO A 95 -10.44 -10.55 -4.50
CA PRO A 95 -9.61 -10.48 -5.69
C PRO A 95 -9.29 -11.87 -6.23
N ASP A 96 -9.14 -11.93 -7.56
CA ASP A 96 -8.73 -13.14 -8.27
C ASP A 96 -7.24 -13.44 -8.05
N MET A 97 -6.43 -12.42 -7.77
CA MET A 97 -5.07 -12.60 -7.22
C MET A 97 -4.70 -11.50 -6.22
N LEU A 98 -3.96 -11.88 -5.18
CA LEU A 98 -3.23 -10.96 -4.32
C LEU A 98 -1.74 -11.01 -4.63
N VAL A 99 -1.13 -9.85 -4.84
CA VAL A 99 0.33 -9.71 -4.95
C VAL A 99 0.89 -9.28 -3.59
N LEU A 100 1.82 -10.06 -3.05
CA LEU A 100 2.31 -9.94 -1.68
C LEU A 100 3.84 -9.84 -1.65
N GLY A 101 4.37 -9.09 -0.68
CA GLY A 101 5.81 -8.91 -0.50
C GLY A 101 6.12 -8.11 0.77
N LYS A 102 7.25 -7.38 0.76
CA LYS A 102 7.74 -6.49 1.84
C LYS A 102 7.60 -7.11 3.24
N ALA A 103 6.52 -6.81 3.94
CA ALA A 103 6.28 -7.21 5.32
C ALA A 103 6.10 -8.73 5.50
N ILE A 104 5.82 -9.49 4.43
CA ILE A 104 5.56 -10.94 4.48
C ILE A 104 6.63 -11.73 5.26
N ALA A 105 7.90 -11.33 5.15
CA ALA A 105 9.04 -12.05 5.73
C ALA A 105 9.93 -11.16 6.62
N GLY A 106 9.36 -10.09 7.18
CA GLY A 106 10.02 -9.32 8.25
C GLY A 106 11.35 -8.68 7.84
N GLY A 107 11.56 -8.41 6.56
CA GLY A 107 12.80 -7.84 6.00
C GLY A 107 13.66 -8.81 5.19
N VAL A 108 13.39 -10.12 5.25
CA VAL A 108 14.00 -11.09 4.34
C VAL A 108 13.32 -11.00 2.96
N PRO A 109 14.06 -11.02 1.83
CA PRO A 109 13.45 -10.95 0.50
C PRO A 109 12.52 -12.12 0.23
N MET A 110 11.22 -11.82 0.10
CA MET A 110 10.19 -12.78 -0.30
C MET A 110 9.03 -12.03 -0.96
N GLY A 111 8.51 -12.63 -2.03
CA GLY A 111 7.23 -12.29 -2.63
C GLY A 111 6.35 -13.53 -2.70
N ALA A 112 5.04 -13.33 -2.76
CA ALA A 112 4.07 -14.40 -2.96
C ALA A 112 2.91 -13.88 -3.81
N VAL A 113 2.28 -14.79 -4.56
CA VAL A 113 1.02 -14.52 -5.25
C VAL A 113 -0.01 -15.51 -4.70
N ALA A 114 -1.09 -15.02 -4.11
CA ALA A 114 -2.21 -15.87 -3.73
C ALA A 114 -3.23 -15.88 -4.87
N LEU A 115 -3.62 -17.06 -5.31
CA LEU A 115 -4.53 -17.25 -6.44
C LEU A 115 -5.94 -17.57 -5.93
N GLY A 116 -6.93 -16.84 -6.45
CA GLY A 116 -8.34 -17.11 -6.29
C GLY A 116 -8.86 -18.16 -7.27
N GLN A 117 -10.09 -18.61 -7.07
CA GLN A 117 -10.67 -19.75 -7.81
C GLN A 117 -10.83 -19.51 -9.31
N ARG A 118 -11.00 -18.25 -9.75
CA ARG A 118 -11.11 -17.90 -11.17
C ARG A 118 -9.79 -18.01 -11.93
N VAL A 119 -8.66 -18.05 -11.21
CA VAL A 119 -7.35 -18.32 -11.80
C VAL A 119 -7.14 -19.83 -11.87
N ALA A 120 -7.61 -20.41 -12.97
CA ALA A 120 -7.46 -21.84 -13.25
C ALA A 120 -6.20 -22.14 -14.07
N ASN A 121 -5.88 -23.42 -14.21
CA ASN A 121 -4.88 -23.95 -15.17
C ASN A 121 -3.42 -23.57 -14.89
N ILE A 122 -3.07 -23.16 -13.68
CA ILE A 122 -1.67 -23.06 -13.25
C ILE A 122 -1.21 -24.44 -12.78
N THR A 123 -0.44 -25.14 -13.62
CA THR A 123 0.09 -26.48 -13.32
C THR A 123 1.60 -26.45 -13.10
N PRO A 124 2.20 -27.46 -12.44
CA PRO A 124 3.65 -27.59 -12.34
C PRO A 124 4.33 -27.43 -13.71
N GLY A 125 5.38 -26.62 -13.77
CA GLY A 125 6.09 -26.29 -15.01
C GLY A 125 5.62 -25.02 -15.73
N THR A 126 4.48 -24.42 -15.36
CA THR A 126 3.96 -23.18 -15.97
C THR A 126 4.85 -21.96 -15.66
N HIS A 127 5.38 -21.90 -14.44
CA HIS A 127 6.27 -20.84 -13.97
C HIS A 127 7.21 -21.39 -12.89
N GLY A 128 8.35 -20.73 -12.67
CA GLY A 128 9.33 -21.16 -11.67
C GLY A 128 10.31 -20.06 -11.30
N SER A 129 10.94 -20.20 -10.12
CA SER A 129 11.98 -19.31 -9.63
C SER A 129 12.98 -20.08 -8.77
N THR A 130 14.28 -19.92 -9.04
CA THR A 130 15.36 -20.63 -8.31
C THR A 130 15.33 -20.38 -6.81
N PHE A 131 15.05 -19.15 -6.39
CA PHE A 131 15.02 -18.77 -4.97
C PHE A 131 13.60 -18.68 -4.41
N GLY A 132 12.58 -18.84 -5.25
CA GLY A 132 11.18 -18.79 -4.83
C GLY A 132 10.84 -19.92 -3.86
N GLY A 133 10.25 -19.58 -2.72
CA GLY A 133 9.84 -20.58 -1.72
C GLY A 133 11.00 -21.26 -0.97
N ASN A 134 12.21 -20.70 -1.02
CA ASN A 134 13.35 -21.28 -0.31
C ASN A 134 13.07 -21.39 1.22
N PRO A 135 13.63 -22.41 1.91
CA PRO A 135 13.31 -22.66 3.31
C PRO A 135 13.64 -21.51 4.28
N LEU A 136 14.69 -20.72 4.00
CA LEU A 136 15.08 -19.59 4.85
C LEU A 136 14.03 -18.48 4.82
N ALA A 137 13.61 -18.05 3.62
CA ALA A 137 12.56 -17.06 3.45
C ALA A 137 11.23 -17.53 4.03
N CYS A 138 10.87 -18.80 3.80
CA CYS A 138 9.66 -19.39 4.37
C CYS A 138 9.69 -19.44 5.91
N ALA A 139 10.85 -19.72 6.53
CA ALA A 139 11.00 -19.69 7.97
C ALA A 139 10.82 -18.26 8.54
N ALA A 140 11.43 -17.26 7.90
CA ALA A 140 11.26 -15.85 8.27
C ALA A 140 9.80 -15.39 8.13
N ALA A 141 9.12 -15.80 7.06
CA ALA A 141 7.70 -15.50 6.86
C ALA A 141 6.82 -16.13 7.93
N ARG A 142 7.04 -17.41 8.26
CA ARG A 142 6.32 -18.09 9.35
C ARG A 142 6.52 -17.40 10.69
N ALA A 143 7.75 -17.00 11.02
CA ALA A 143 8.04 -16.26 12.26
C ALA A 143 7.34 -14.89 12.27
N THR A 144 7.38 -14.17 11.15
CA THR A 144 6.73 -12.86 11.03
C THR A 144 5.21 -12.96 11.22
N LEU A 145 4.56 -13.92 10.56
CA LEU A 145 3.12 -14.15 10.70
C LEU A 145 2.74 -14.57 12.12
N ALA A 146 3.56 -15.41 12.77
CA ALA A 146 3.35 -15.80 14.16
C ALA A 146 3.40 -14.59 15.10
N VAL A 147 4.34 -13.67 14.92
CA VAL A 147 4.44 -12.43 15.71
C VAL A 147 3.24 -11.51 15.45
N ILE A 148 2.86 -11.30 14.18
CA ILE A 148 1.69 -10.48 13.82
C ILE A 148 0.44 -10.97 14.54
N GLN A 149 0.24 -12.28 14.60
CA GLN A 149 -0.90 -12.90 15.28
C GLN A 149 -0.77 -12.85 16.81
N ALA A 150 0.35 -13.31 17.37
CA ALA A 150 0.54 -13.47 18.82
C ALA A 150 0.51 -12.12 19.56
N GLU A 151 1.05 -11.07 18.95
CA GLU A 151 1.06 -9.72 19.52
C GLU A 151 -0.15 -8.88 19.10
N GLY A 152 -1.06 -9.42 18.27
CA GLY A 152 -2.25 -8.69 17.81
C GLY A 152 -1.91 -7.43 17.00
N LEU A 153 -0.83 -7.45 16.23
CA LEU A 153 -0.27 -6.26 15.56
C LEU A 153 -1.23 -5.60 14.58
N VAL A 154 -2.15 -6.37 13.97
CA VAL A 154 -3.19 -5.84 13.09
C VAL A 154 -4.12 -4.89 13.86
N ALA A 155 -4.61 -5.32 15.02
CA ALA A 155 -5.49 -4.50 15.86
C ALA A 155 -4.74 -3.30 16.44
N GLN A 156 -3.48 -3.49 16.84
CA GLN A 156 -2.62 -2.38 17.27
C GLN A 156 -2.41 -1.35 16.17
N ALA A 157 -2.15 -1.77 14.93
CA ALA A 157 -1.99 -0.85 13.80
C ALA A 157 -3.26 -0.06 13.52
N ALA A 158 -4.44 -0.67 13.67
CA ALA A 158 -5.72 0.02 13.57
C ALA A 158 -5.86 1.10 14.66
N ALA A 159 -5.64 0.75 15.92
CA ALA A 159 -5.79 1.67 17.06
C ALA A 159 -4.76 2.80 17.04
N LYS A 160 -3.46 2.46 16.91
CA LYS A 160 -2.36 3.43 16.83
C LYS A 160 -2.49 4.32 15.61
N GLY A 161 -2.93 3.77 14.48
CA GLY A 161 -3.18 4.52 13.25
C GLY A 161 -4.29 5.55 13.40
N ALA A 162 -5.42 5.17 14.01
CA ALA A 162 -6.52 6.08 14.29
C ALA A 162 -6.08 7.23 15.21
N TRP A 163 -5.36 6.90 16.29
CA TRP A 163 -4.77 7.90 17.18
C TRP A 163 -3.79 8.82 16.45
N LEU A 164 -2.88 8.27 15.64
CA LEU A 164 -1.89 9.05 14.91
C LEU A 164 -2.55 10.02 13.93
N LEU A 165 -3.57 9.58 13.19
CA LEU A 165 -4.30 10.44 12.26
C LEU A 165 -5.02 11.59 12.98
N ASP A 166 -5.62 11.32 14.14
CA ASP A 166 -6.25 12.35 14.98
C ASP A 166 -5.23 13.39 15.47
N GLN A 167 -4.08 12.95 15.98
CA GLN A 167 -3.02 13.85 16.44
C GLN A 167 -2.43 14.70 15.30
N LEU A 168 -2.26 14.12 14.11
CA LEU A 168 -1.73 14.83 12.95
C LEU A 168 -2.74 15.81 12.34
N ALA A 169 -4.04 15.68 12.62
CA ALA A 169 -5.05 16.64 12.17
C ALA A 169 -4.85 18.04 12.78
N ALA A 170 -4.15 18.13 13.91
CA ALA A 170 -3.83 19.38 14.59
C ALA A 170 -2.59 20.11 14.03
N LEU A 171 -1.90 19.54 13.03
CA LEU A 171 -0.73 20.17 12.39
C LEU A 171 -1.09 21.50 11.69
N PRO A 172 -0.12 22.42 11.51
CA PRO A 172 -0.39 23.77 10.99
C PRO A 172 -0.95 23.75 9.55
N THR A 173 -2.21 24.16 9.40
CA THR A 173 -2.97 24.15 8.14
C THR A 173 -2.43 25.11 7.07
N GLN A 174 -1.61 26.08 7.48
CA GLN A 174 -0.91 26.99 6.56
C GLN A 174 0.12 26.27 5.69
N ARG A 175 0.70 25.15 6.18
CA ARG A 175 1.64 24.32 5.43
C ARG A 175 1.07 22.97 5.04
N VAL A 176 0.24 22.37 5.89
CA VAL A 176 -0.38 21.08 5.63
C VAL A 176 -1.65 21.28 4.82
N ARG A 177 -1.73 20.62 3.65
CA ARG A 177 -2.92 20.59 2.81
C ARG A 177 -3.88 19.51 3.28
N GLU A 178 -3.38 18.31 3.55
CA GLU A 178 -4.20 17.15 3.91
C GLU A 178 -3.36 16.13 4.68
N VAL A 179 -3.97 15.49 5.68
CA VAL A 179 -3.47 14.26 6.28
C VAL A 179 -4.42 13.13 5.91
N ARG A 180 -3.89 12.03 5.38
CA ARG A 180 -4.67 10.89 4.90
C ARG A 180 -3.95 9.58 5.16
N GLY A 181 -4.68 8.49 5.07
CA GLY A 181 -4.13 7.15 5.22
C GLY A 181 -5.06 6.22 5.97
N ARG A 182 -4.52 5.07 6.38
CA ARG A 182 -5.23 4.08 7.16
C ARG A 182 -4.25 3.21 7.94
N GLY A 183 -4.57 2.89 9.19
CA GLY A 183 -3.64 2.18 10.07
C GLY A 183 -2.32 2.94 10.21
N LEU A 184 -1.19 2.23 10.16
CA LEU A 184 0.15 2.82 10.22
C LEU A 184 0.73 3.12 8.82
N MET A 185 -0.14 3.46 7.87
CA MET A 185 0.22 3.99 6.55
C MET A 185 -0.38 5.38 6.41
N VAL A 186 0.44 6.41 6.60
CA VAL A 186 -0.01 7.80 6.68
C VAL A 186 0.76 8.67 5.70
N GLY A 187 0.04 9.52 4.99
CA GLY A 187 0.58 10.59 4.15
C GLY A 187 0.17 11.95 4.70
N ILE A 188 1.13 12.87 4.75
CA ILE A 188 0.95 14.27 5.12
C ILE A 188 1.32 15.09 3.87
N GLU A 189 0.31 15.55 3.14
CA GLU A 189 0.52 16.40 1.97
C GLU A 189 0.72 17.84 2.40
N LEU A 190 1.85 18.40 1.99
CA LEU A 190 2.20 19.79 2.20
C LEU A 190 1.77 20.64 1.01
N ARG A 191 1.63 21.95 1.24
CA ARG A 191 1.44 22.96 0.20
C ARG A 191 2.73 23.32 -0.54
N GLU A 192 3.85 22.77 -0.08
CA GLU A 192 5.21 22.99 -0.55
C GLU A 192 5.98 21.66 -0.64
N ARG A 193 7.27 21.70 -1.04
CA ARG A 193 8.06 20.47 -1.21
C ARG A 193 8.34 19.81 0.15
N ALA A 194 8.21 18.47 0.20
CA ALA A 194 8.44 17.70 1.42
C ALA A 194 9.93 17.52 1.77
N ALA A 195 10.83 17.59 0.79
CA ALA A 195 12.25 17.26 0.96
C ALA A 195 12.96 18.04 2.10
N PRO A 196 12.79 19.38 2.25
CA PRO A 196 13.42 20.11 3.35
C PRO A 196 12.95 19.64 4.73
N TYR A 197 11.68 19.28 4.86
CA TYR A 197 11.10 18.81 6.12
C TYR A 197 11.55 17.38 6.44
N LEU A 198 11.66 16.51 5.43
CA LEU A 198 12.24 15.18 5.58
C LEU A 198 13.69 15.24 6.09
N GLN A 199 14.49 16.17 5.56
CA GLN A 199 15.85 16.40 6.06
C GLN A 199 15.87 16.88 7.51
N ARG A 200 15.02 17.86 7.87
CA ARG A 200 14.90 18.35 9.26
C ARG A 200 14.43 17.27 10.23
N LEU A 201 13.55 16.36 9.81
CA LEU A 201 13.15 15.18 10.59
C LEU A 201 14.34 14.23 10.81
N GLN A 202 15.11 13.98 9.76
CA GLN A 202 16.30 13.12 9.83
C GLN A 202 17.37 13.69 10.77
N GLU A 203 17.61 15.00 10.75
CA GLU A 203 18.51 15.71 11.68
C GLU A 203 18.08 15.55 13.15
N ARG A 204 16.80 15.26 13.39
CA ARG A 204 16.22 15.00 14.71
C ARG A 204 16.02 13.51 15.00
N GLY A 205 16.61 12.63 14.19
CA GLY A 205 16.59 11.19 14.38
C GLY A 205 15.32 10.48 13.92
N ILE A 206 14.45 11.14 13.15
CA ILE A 206 13.23 10.53 12.58
C ILE A 206 13.41 10.32 11.08
N LEU A 207 13.40 9.05 10.65
CA LEU A 207 13.43 8.68 9.24
C LEU A 207 12.01 8.53 8.71
N ALA A 208 11.61 9.46 7.84
CA ALA A 208 10.36 9.42 7.08
C ALA A 208 10.64 9.30 5.58
N LEU A 209 9.62 8.94 4.81
CA LEU A 209 9.76 8.69 3.37
C LEU A 209 9.06 9.78 2.56
N PRO A 210 9.51 10.11 1.35
CA PRO A 210 8.68 10.81 0.39
C PRO A 210 7.61 9.88 -0.21
N ALA A 211 6.54 10.46 -0.73
CA ALA A 211 5.57 9.82 -1.63
C ALA A 211 5.11 10.82 -2.70
N GLY A 212 6.01 11.12 -3.63
CA GLY A 212 5.91 12.28 -4.52
C GLY A 212 6.54 13.55 -3.91
N PRO A 213 6.46 14.69 -4.61
CA PRO A 213 7.25 15.88 -4.27
C PRO A 213 6.79 16.62 -3.01
N THR A 214 5.53 16.44 -2.61
CA THR A 214 4.88 17.24 -1.55
C THR A 214 4.35 16.41 -0.39
N VAL A 215 4.57 15.09 -0.38
CA VAL A 215 4.00 14.21 0.66
C VAL A 215 5.12 13.64 1.53
N ILE A 216 5.01 13.88 2.85
CA ILE A 216 5.73 13.11 3.86
C ILE A 216 4.91 11.85 4.13
N ARG A 217 5.55 10.68 4.02
CA ARG A 217 4.95 9.38 4.25
C ARG A 217 5.56 8.72 5.47
N LEU A 218 4.68 8.28 6.38
CA LEU A 218 5.02 7.56 7.58
C LEU A 218 4.61 6.09 7.42
N LEU A 219 5.59 5.19 7.54
CA LEU A 219 5.43 3.74 7.49
C LEU A 219 6.20 3.07 8.66
N PRO A 220 5.91 3.42 9.93
CA PRO A 220 6.66 2.87 11.05
C PRO A 220 6.47 1.35 11.19
N PRO A 221 7.35 0.64 11.92
CA PRO A 221 7.09 -0.75 12.31
C PRO A 221 5.75 -0.87 13.07
N LEU A 222 5.02 -1.99 12.91
CA LEU A 222 3.73 -2.16 13.61
C LEU A 222 3.90 -2.24 15.15
N VAL A 223 5.08 -2.66 15.58
CA VAL A 223 5.51 -2.72 16.99
C VAL A 223 5.87 -1.36 17.59
N ILE A 224 5.85 -0.27 16.82
CA ILE A 224 6.19 1.08 17.33
C ILE A 224 5.33 1.43 18.56
N SER A 225 5.93 2.01 19.60
CA SER A 225 5.20 2.36 20.82
C SER A 225 4.40 3.67 20.64
N THR A 226 3.42 3.89 21.51
CA THR A 226 2.65 5.14 21.56
C THR A 226 3.52 6.34 21.91
N GLU A 227 4.52 6.16 22.77
CA GLU A 227 5.47 7.20 23.17
C GLU A 227 6.37 7.59 21.98
N GLN A 228 6.83 6.60 21.20
CA GLN A 228 7.58 6.84 19.98
C GLN A 228 6.74 7.59 18.94
N LEU A 229 5.46 7.23 18.78
CA LEU A 229 4.53 7.95 17.91
C LEU A 229 4.28 9.39 18.39
N ALA A 230 4.14 9.61 19.69
CA ALA A 230 4.00 10.95 20.27
C ALA A 230 5.24 11.81 19.99
N ASN A 231 6.44 11.25 20.14
CA ASN A 231 7.68 11.94 19.77
C ASN A 231 7.72 12.31 18.28
N VAL A 232 7.21 11.43 17.40
CA VAL A 232 7.09 11.71 15.96
C VAL A 232 6.14 12.88 15.70
N VAL A 233 4.96 12.89 16.32
CA VAL A 233 3.99 13.99 16.19
C VAL A 233 4.56 15.31 16.68
N GLN A 234 5.17 15.32 17.87
CA GLN A 234 5.79 16.52 18.44
C GLN A 234 6.86 17.07 17.50
N THR A 235 7.77 16.21 17.05
CA THR A 235 8.87 16.63 16.17
C THR A 235 8.38 17.14 14.82
N LEU A 236 7.35 16.50 14.25
CA LEU A 236 6.69 16.98 13.03
C LEU A 236 6.14 18.38 13.21
N ASN A 237 5.46 18.65 14.33
CA ASN A 237 4.93 19.98 14.62
C ASN A 237 6.04 21.03 14.69
N GLU A 238 7.15 20.73 15.38
CA GLU A 238 8.30 21.65 15.49
C GLU A 238 9.02 21.88 14.16
N VAL A 239 9.07 20.87 13.28
CA VAL A 239 9.68 20.97 11.96
C VAL A 239 8.78 21.72 10.97
N LEU A 240 7.45 21.70 11.17
CA LEU A 240 6.47 22.37 10.32
C LEU A 240 6.12 23.80 10.76
N GLN A 241 6.64 24.28 11.90
CA GLN A 241 6.69 25.71 12.22
C GLN A 241 7.70 26.40 11.28
#